data_AF-A0A349E0C9-F1
#
_entry.id   AF-A0A349E0C9-F1
#
_cell.length_a   1.000
_cell.length_b   1.000
_cell.length_c   1.000
_cell.angle_alpha   90.00
_cell.angle_beta   90.00
_cell.angle_gamma   90.00
#
_symmetry.space_group_name_H-M   'P 1'
#
loop_
_entity.id
_entity.type
_entity.pdbx_description
1 polymer ?
#
loop_
_entity_poly.entity_id
_entity_poly.type
_entity_poly.pdbx_seq_one_letter_code
_entity_poly.pdbx_strand_id
1 'polypeptide(L)' 'MPQFQTIEQAFEWFLENVYPDLPTEKKMPIRGAKYHFYKEGKKVSEKRMKRILEENSDYRNIHEIDVGK' A
#
# COMPACT_ATOMS: atom_id res chain seq x y z
N MET A 1 14.19 -2.57 0.74
CA MET A 1 12.83 -2.43 0.21
C MET A 1 12.22 -3.81 0.09
N PRO A 2 11.20 -4.14 0.89
CA PRO A 2 10.46 -5.38 0.68
C PRO A 2 9.77 -5.35 -0.69
N GLN A 3 9.69 -6.51 -1.34
CA GLN A 3 9.03 -6.69 -2.63
C GLN A 3 7.83 -7.60 -2.44
N PHE A 4 6.76 -7.31 -3.17
CA PHE A 4 5.48 -7.98 -3.02
C PHE A 4 4.92 -8.33 -4.40
N GLN A 5 4.13 -9.39 -4.46
CA GLN A 5 3.53 -9.86 -5.70
C GLN A 5 2.32 -9.02 -6.11
N THR A 6 1.63 -8.41 -5.13
CA THR A 6 0.47 -7.54 -5.39
C THR A 6 0.57 -6.21 -4.64
N ILE A 7 -0.23 -5.24 -5.10
CA ILE A 7 -0.32 -3.95 -4.46
C ILE A 7 -0.99 -4.01 -3.08
N GLU A 8 -1.90 -4.96 -2.86
CA GLU A 8 -2.54 -5.20 -1.55
C GLU A 8 -1.51 -5.64 -0.51
N GLN A 9 -0.62 -6.57 -0.86
CA GLN A 9 0.45 -7.02 0.03
C GLN A 9 1.39 -5.87 0.39
N ALA A 10 1.77 -5.06 -0.60
CA ALA A 10 2.59 -3.86 -0.36
C ALA A 10 1.87 -2.84 0.53
N PHE A 11 0.57 -2.65 0.30
CA PHE A 11 -0.25 -1.71 1.04
C PHE A 11 -0.48 -2.16 2.48
N GLU A 12 -0.73 -3.45 2.72
CA GLU A 12 -0.84 -4.05 4.04
C GLU A 12 0.46 -3.86 4.82
N TRP A 13 1.60 -4.23 4.22
CA TRP A 13 2.90 -4.05 4.85
C TRP A 13 3.16 -2.58 5.21
N PHE A 14 2.81 -1.64 4.32
CA PHE A 14 2.90 -0.20 4.61
C PHE A 14 2.03 0.20 5.81
N LEU A 15 0.79 -0.31 5.90
CA LEU A 15 -0.12 0.01 7.01
C LEU A 15 0.34 -0.52 8.37
N GLU A 16 1.14 -1.59 8.37
CA GLU A 16 1.68 -2.22 9.57
C GLU A 16 3.04 -1.68 9.98
N ASN A 17 3.91 -1.35 9.03
CA ASN A 17 5.32 -1.06 9.28
C ASN A 17 5.70 0.42 9.09
N VAL A 18 4.92 1.19 8.33
CA VAL A 18 5.25 2.60 8.01
C VAL A 18 4.19 3.55 8.55
N TYR A 19 2.91 3.24 8.33
CA TYR A 19 1.80 4.06 8.78
C TYR A 19 1.81 4.38 10.28
N PRO A 20 2.17 3.47 11.22
CA PRO A 20 2.23 3.78 12.65
C PRO A 20 3.19 4.91 13.02
N ASP A 21 4.24 5.12 12.22
CA ASP A 21 5.29 6.11 12.50
C ASP A 21 5.10 7.42 11.73
N LEU A 22 4.13 7.49 10.83
CA LEU A 22 3.82 8.72 10.09
C LEU A 22 3.36 9.85 11.04
N PRO A 23 3.69 11.12 10.74
CA PRO A 23 3.10 12.27 11.40
C PRO A 23 1.56 12.26 11.27
N THR A 24 0.86 12.83 12.27
CA THR A 24 -0.61 12.88 12.32
C THR A 24 -1.22 13.45 11.04
N GLU A 25 -0.61 14.49 10.47
CA GLU A 25 -1.06 15.14 9.23
C GLU A 25 -1.09 14.18 8.04
N LYS A 26 -0.10 13.29 7.93
CA LYS A 26 -0.04 12.26 6.87
C LYS A 26 -0.98 11.09 7.15
N LYS A 27 -1.23 10.76 8.42
CA LYS A 27 -2.15 9.67 8.81
C LYS A 27 -3.61 9.99 8.49
N MET A 28 -4.03 11.24 8.63
CA MET A 28 -5.42 11.68 8.42
C MET A 28 -6.03 11.23 7.08
N PRO A 29 -5.43 11.51 5.91
CA PRO A 29 -5.99 11.09 4.62
C PRO A 29 -5.99 9.56 4.41
N ILE A 30 -5.11 8.84 5.11
CA ILE A 30 -4.92 7.39 4.97
C ILE A 30 -5.88 6.60 5.88
N ARG A 31 -6.29 7.16 7.04
CA ARG A 31 -7.11 6.49 8.05
C ARG A 31 -8.37 5.84 7.48
N GLY A 32 -9.05 6.53 6.56
CA GLY A 32 -10.23 6.00 5.89
C GLY A 32 -9.91 4.80 4.98
N ALA A 33 -8.80 4.86 4.26
CA ALA A 33 -8.33 3.74 3.44
C ALA A 33 -7.94 2.54 4.32
N LYS A 34 -7.20 2.75 5.42
CA LYS A 34 -6.89 1.70 6.40
C LYS A 34 -8.16 1.00 6.92
N TYR A 35 -9.15 1.77 7.33
CA TYR A 35 -10.42 1.20 7.81
C TYR A 35 -11.14 0.39 6.72
N HIS A 36 -11.18 0.90 5.49
CA HIS A 36 -11.79 0.19 4.37
C HIS A 36 -11.01 -1.06 3.95
N PHE A 37 -9.70 -1.06 4.10
CA PHE A 37 -8.85 -2.19 3.72
C PHE A 37 -9.13 -3.43 4.58
N TYR A 38 -9.25 -3.25 5.90
CA TYR A 38 -9.50 -4.36 6.84
C TYR A 38 -10.98 -4.70 7.04
N LYS A 39 -11.91 -3.87 6.56
CA LYS A 39 -13.34 -4.10 6.76
C LYS A 39 -13.93 -4.96 5.66
N GLU A 40 -14.53 -6.09 6.04
CA GLU A 40 -15.25 -6.98 5.14
C GLU A 40 -16.32 -6.24 4.31
N GLY A 41 -16.40 -6.55 3.02
CA GLY A 41 -17.35 -5.93 2.08
C GLY A 41 -17.01 -4.51 1.62
N LYS A 42 -15.92 -3.90 2.09
CA LYS A 42 -15.38 -2.65 1.53
C LYS A 42 -14.03 -2.95 0.87
N LYS A 43 -13.83 -2.47 -0.36
CA LYS A 43 -12.54 -2.59 -1.05
C LYS A 43 -11.95 -1.20 -1.29
N VAL A 44 -10.70 -1.02 -0.91
CA VAL A 44 -9.89 0.09 -1.42
C VAL A 44 -9.51 -0.27 -2.85
N SER A 45 -9.63 0.67 -3.79
CA SER A 45 -9.18 0.41 -5.16
C SER A 45 -7.65 0.41 -5.24
N GLU A 46 -7.08 -0.42 -6.11
CA GLU A 46 -5.63 -0.44 -6.37
C GLU A 46 -5.10 0.96 -6.71
N LYS A 47 -5.83 1.74 -7.51
CA LYS A 47 -5.48 3.14 -7.83
C LYS A 47 -5.30 3.99 -6.57
N ARG A 48 -6.16 3.81 -5.56
CA ARG A 48 -6.07 4.54 -4.30
C ARG A 48 -4.91 4.04 -3.44
N MET A 49 -4.66 2.73 -3.39
CA MET A 49 -3.49 2.17 -2.71
C MET A 49 -2.20 2.71 -3.30
N LYS A 50 -2.08 2.68 -4.63
CA LYS A 50 -0.92 3.17 -5.38
C LYS A 50 -0.62 4.62 -5.04
N ARG A 51 -1.64 5.47 -5.12
CA ARG A 51 -1.51 6.89 -4.78
C ARG A 51 -0.99 7.11 -3.36
N ILE A 52 -1.53 6.39 -2.38
CA ILE A 52 -1.10 6.53 -0.98
C ILE A 52 0.38 6.10 -0.84
N LEU A 53 0.76 4.99 -1.47
CA LEU A 53 2.14 4.49 -1.44
C LEU A 53 3.10 5.49 -2.11
N GLU A 54 2.76 6.04 -3.27
CA GLU A 54 3.56 7.05 -3.98
C GLU A 54 3.71 8.37 -3.20
N GLU A 55 2.66 8.82 -2.49
CA GLU A 55 2.69 10.06 -1.72
C GLU A 55 3.43 9.93 -0.38
N ASN A 56 3.58 8.72 0.17
CA ASN A 56 4.05 8.50 1.54
C ASN A 56 5.25 7.54 1.66
N SER A 57 5.77 7.03 0.55
CA SER A 57 6.94 6.15 0.52
C SER A 57 7.60 6.20 -0.86
N ASP A 58 8.81 5.64 -0.96
CA ASP A 58 9.50 5.48 -2.26
C ASP A 58 8.95 4.29 -3.05
N TYR A 59 7.64 4.25 -3.28
CA TYR A 59 6.98 3.14 -3.98
C TYR A 59 7.44 3.00 -5.44
N ARG A 60 7.68 1.76 -5.88
CA ARG A 60 8.06 1.42 -7.26
C ARG A 60 7.28 0.20 -7.72
N ASN A 61 6.84 0.22 -8.99
CA ASN A 61 6.27 -0.95 -9.66
C ASN A 61 7.39 -1.66 -10.42
N ILE A 62 7.57 -2.96 -10.17
CA ILE A 62 8.61 -3.79 -10.78
C ILE A 62 7.91 -4.85 -11.64
N HIS A 63 8.34 -4.98 -12.90
CA HIS A 63 7.88 -6.03 -13.81
C HIS A 63 9.00 -7.06 -13.97
N GLU A 64 8.72 -8.32 -13.66
CA GLU A 64 9.67 -9.44 -13.81
C GLU A 64 9.12 -10.43 -14.85
N ILE A 65 10.00 -10.96 -15.69
CA ILE A 65 9.66 -11.93 -16.73
C ILE A 65 10.67 -13.06 -16.64
N ASP A 66 10.21 -14.26 -16.30
CA ASP A 66 11.00 -15.49 -16.39
C ASP A 66 10.56 -16.29 -17.61
N VAL A 67 11.49 -16.47 -18.55
CA VAL A 67 11.30 -17.29 -19.75
C VAL A 67 12.19 -18.51 -19.58
N GLY A 68 11.82 -19.38 -18.62
CA GLY A 68 12.52 -20.62 -18.32
C GLY A 68 12.80 -21.41 -19.60
N LYS A 69 14.05 -21.36 -20.06
CA LYS A 69 14.59 -22.22 -21.10
C LYS A 69 15.38 -23.35 -20.46
#